data_AF-A0AAE1HAQ9-F1
#
_entry.id   AF-A0AAE1HAQ9-F1
#
_cell.length_a   1.000
_cell.length_b   1.000
_cell.length_c   1.000
_cell.angle_alpha   90.00
_cell.angle_beta   90.00
_cell.angle_gamma   90.00
#
_symmetry.space_group_name_H-M   'P 1'
#
loop_
_entity.id
_entity.type
_entity.pdbx_description
1 polymer ?
#
loop_
_entity_poly.entity_id
_entity_poly.type
_entity_poly.pdbx_seq_one_letter_code
_entity_poly.pdbx_strand_id
1 'polypeptide(L)'
;MKAAVASWGSGGGWKENAYVIKMDKICSNFRTHLPNLWREMAEDAYNNPYLKCPVPMGLAVFKNITGDFSCKALPTFFYGKYRITLITFRTDTRETKSCSRIYADAVPRTKTRAL
;
A
#
# COMPACT_ATOMS: atom_id res chain seq x y z
N MET A 1 6.58 5.54 -8.09
CA MET A 1 6.24 4.18 -7.60
C MET A 1 5.44 3.46 -8.65
N LYS A 2 5.78 2.20 -8.89
CA LYS A 2 4.97 1.27 -9.67
C LYS A 2 4.48 0.17 -8.73
N ALA A 3 3.18 0.00 -8.64
CA ALA A 3 2.56 -1.15 -8.01
C ALA A 3 1.98 -2.04 -9.11
N ALA A 4 2.47 -3.27 -9.23
CA ALA A 4 1.91 -4.27 -10.11
C ALA A 4 1.21 -5.33 -9.24
N VAL A 5 -0.09 -5.48 -9.44
CA VAL A 5 -0.93 -6.45 -8.72
C VAL A 5 -1.16 -7.63 -9.64
N ALA A 6 -0.82 -8.83 -9.15
CA ALA A 6 -1.17 -10.10 -9.77
C ALA A 6 -2.26 -10.79 -8.94
N SER A 7 -3.18 -11.47 -9.60
CA SER A 7 -4.24 -12.25 -8.95
C SER A 7 -4.04 -13.75 -9.20
N TRP A 8 -4.33 -14.59 -8.21
CA TRP A 8 -4.28 -16.02 -8.39
C TRP A 8 -5.48 -16.53 -9.19
N GLY A 9 -5.22 -17.18 -10.32
CA GLY A 9 -6.25 -17.75 -11.18
C GLY A 9 -6.67 -19.16 -10.76
N SER A 10 -7.87 -19.57 -11.17
CA SER A 10 -8.39 -20.93 -10.96
C SER A 10 -7.54 -22.03 -11.62
N GLY A 11 -6.77 -21.69 -12.65
CA GLY A 11 -5.82 -22.58 -13.33
C GLY A 11 -4.49 -22.81 -12.61
N GLY A 12 -4.31 -22.32 -11.38
CA GLY A 12 -3.13 -22.63 -10.55
C GLY A 12 -1.90 -21.75 -10.82
N GLY A 13 -2.08 -20.49 -11.24
CA GLY A 13 -0.98 -19.57 -11.50
C GLY A 13 -1.30 -18.10 -11.19
N TRP A 14 -0.23 -17.29 -11.08
CA TRP A 14 -0.35 -15.84 -10.94
C TRP A 14 -0.65 -15.19 -12.29
N LYS A 15 -1.81 -14.55 -12.41
CA LYS A 15 -2.11 -13.67 -13.54
C LYS A 15 -1.49 -12.30 -13.26
N GLU A 16 -0.38 -12.01 -13.93
CA GLU A 16 0.34 -10.74 -13.80
C GLU A 16 -0.50 -9.54 -14.29
N ASN A 17 -0.16 -8.35 -13.78
CA ASN A 17 -0.73 -7.06 -14.21
C ASN A 17 -2.27 -7.00 -14.20
N ALA A 18 -2.93 -7.72 -13.28
CA ALA A 18 -4.35 -7.54 -13.02
C ALA A 18 -4.67 -6.05 -12.75
N TYR A 19 -3.77 -5.37 -12.02
CA TYR A 19 -3.77 -3.91 -11.91
C TYR A 19 -2.34 -3.37 -11.96
N VAL A 20 -2.15 -2.25 -12.65
CA VAL A 20 -0.87 -1.52 -12.67
C VAL A 20 -1.13 -0.08 -12.25
N ILE A 21 -0.68 0.27 -11.04
CA ILE A 21 -0.82 1.60 -10.50
C ILE A 21 0.54 2.29 -10.61
N LYS A 22 0.58 3.43 -11.29
CA LYS A 22 1.75 4.30 -11.35
C LYS A 22 1.43 5.56 -10.56
N MET A 23 2.26 5.83 -9.55
CA MET A 23 2.15 7.03 -8.73
C MET A 23 3.47 7.77 -8.76
N ASP A 24 3.44 8.97 -9.29
CA ASP A 24 4.54 9.93 -9.13
C ASP A 24 4.41 10.60 -7.75
N LYS A 25 5.51 11.16 -7.21
CA LYS A 25 5.51 11.87 -5.91
C LYS A 25 4.85 11.07 -4.77
N ILE A 26 5.38 9.88 -4.49
CA ILE A 26 4.84 8.89 -3.55
C ILE A 26 4.47 9.50 -2.20
N CYS A 27 5.40 10.27 -1.61
CA CYS A 27 5.22 10.87 -0.29
C CYS A 27 4.02 11.84 -0.27
N SER A 28 3.93 12.72 -1.27
CA SER A 28 2.81 13.68 -1.35
C SER A 28 1.49 12.99 -1.66
N ASN A 29 1.47 12.03 -2.58
CA ASN A 29 0.23 11.35 -2.98
C ASN A 29 -0.28 10.40 -1.89
N PHE A 30 0.60 9.72 -1.16
CA PHE A 30 0.21 8.87 -0.05
C PHE A 30 -0.43 9.70 1.07
N ARG A 31 0.14 10.87 1.40
CA ARG A 31 -0.46 11.82 2.35
C ARG A 31 -1.84 12.30 1.90
N THR A 32 -2.04 12.53 0.61
CA THR A 32 -3.32 13.05 0.08
C THR A 32 -4.41 11.96 0.01
N HIS A 33 -4.06 10.75 -0.43
CA HIS A 33 -5.03 9.67 -0.61
C HIS A 33 -5.33 8.89 0.67
N LEU A 34 -4.38 8.84 1.60
CA LEU A 34 -4.49 8.10 2.86
C LEU A 34 -4.06 9.00 4.04
N PRO A 35 -4.76 10.11 4.29
CA PRO A 35 -4.35 11.11 5.28
C PRO A 35 -4.37 10.59 6.72
N ASN A 36 -5.32 9.73 7.06
CA ASN A 36 -5.44 9.12 8.40
C ASN A 36 -4.26 8.17 8.66
N LEU A 37 -4.01 7.27 7.69
CA LEU A 37 -2.90 6.33 7.74
C LEU A 37 -1.55 7.04 7.82
N TRP A 38 -1.38 8.11 7.03
CA TRP A 38 -0.16 8.92 7.07
C TRP A 38 0.06 9.54 8.45
N ARG A 39 -1.01 10.05 9.07
CA ARG A 39 -0.93 10.68 10.39
C ARG A 39 -0.50 9.69 11.46
N GLU A 40 -1.15 8.52 11.53
CA GLU A 40 -0.79 7.47 12.48
C GLU A 40 0.65 6.99 12.26
N MET A 41 1.03 6.73 11.00
CA MET A 41 2.40 6.33 10.67
C MET A 41 3.43 7.40 11.07
N ALA A 42 3.13 8.68 10.83
CA ALA A 42 4.05 9.77 11.13
C ALA A 42 4.14 10.06 12.64
N GLU A 43 3.05 9.90 13.37
CA GLU A 43 3.02 9.97 14.82
C GLU A 43 3.82 8.82 15.44
N ASP A 44 3.60 7.57 15.01
CA ASP A 44 4.34 6.42 15.54
C ASP A 44 5.84 6.46 15.23
N ALA A 45 6.19 6.77 13.98
CA ALA A 45 7.58 6.68 13.54
C ALA A 45 8.42 7.91 13.89
N TYR A 46 7.80 9.09 13.98
CA TYR A 46 8.52 10.35 14.11
C TYR A 46 7.99 11.25 15.23
N ASN A 47 7.01 10.78 16.02
CA ASN A 47 6.32 11.57 17.04
C ASN A 47 5.76 12.89 16.49
N ASN A 48 5.41 12.91 15.19
CA ASN A 48 4.91 14.10 14.51
C ASN A 48 3.79 13.74 13.50
N PRO A 49 2.51 13.92 13.86
CA PRO A 49 1.37 13.60 13.01
C PRO A 49 1.28 14.44 11.71
N TYR A 50 1.97 15.59 11.65
CA TYR A 50 1.95 16.50 10.51
C TYR A 50 3.22 16.47 9.68
N LEU A 51 3.97 15.36 9.73
CA LEU A 51 5.20 15.21 8.97
C LEU A 51 4.99 15.56 7.49
N LYS A 52 5.76 16.55 7.02
CA LYS A 52 5.77 16.98 5.63
C LYS A 52 6.91 16.29 4.90
N CYS A 53 6.68 15.96 3.63
CA CYS A 53 7.72 15.49 2.75
C CYS A 53 8.79 16.59 2.55
N PRO A 54 10.09 16.27 2.50
CA PRO A 54 10.70 14.93 2.54
C PRO A 54 10.75 14.32 3.95
N VAL A 55 10.51 13.01 4.03
CA VAL A 55 10.63 12.25 5.29
C VAL A 55 12.10 12.19 5.70
N PRO A 56 12.43 12.46 6.97
CA PRO A 56 13.81 12.38 7.44
C PRO A 56 14.35 10.95 7.32
N MET A 57 15.62 10.84 6.91
CA MET A 57 16.30 9.55 6.82
C MET A 57 16.55 9.03 8.23
N GLY A 58 16.12 7.80 8.49
CA GLY A 58 16.24 7.18 9.81
C GLY A 58 15.43 5.88 9.89
N LEU A 59 15.57 5.18 11.01
CA LEU A 59 14.81 3.97 11.27
C LEU A 59 13.41 4.35 11.75
N ALA A 60 12.40 4.03 10.95
CA ALA A 60 10.98 4.22 11.29
C ALA A 60 10.42 2.91 11.84
N VAL A 61 9.88 2.94 13.07
CA VAL A 61 9.16 1.81 13.67
C VAL A 61 7.69 2.19 13.75
N PHE A 62 6.82 1.33 13.23
CA PHE A 62 5.38 1.51 13.33
C PHE A 62 4.80 0.41 14.23
N LYS A 63 3.84 0.74 15.12
CA LYS A 63 3.23 -0.25 16.02
C LYS A 63 1.71 -0.14 15.95
N ASN A 64 1.05 -1.23 15.53
CA ASN A 64 -0.41 -1.33 15.52
C ASN A 64 -1.13 -0.26 14.70
N ILE A 65 -0.73 -0.11 13.43
CA ILE A 65 -1.39 0.82 12.51
C ILE A 65 -2.79 0.32 12.15
N THR A 66 -3.81 1.15 12.33
CA THR A 66 -5.20 0.82 11.99
C THR A 66 -5.67 1.69 10.84
N GLY A 67 -5.44 1.21 9.62
CA GLY A 67 -5.76 1.96 8.41
C GLY A 67 -7.13 1.64 7.84
N ASP A 68 -8.02 2.62 7.76
CA ASP A 68 -9.17 2.55 6.84
C ASP A 68 -8.71 2.89 5.42
N PHE A 69 -8.53 1.85 4.61
CA PHE A 69 -8.18 1.97 3.19
C PHE A 69 -9.41 2.35 2.34
N SER A 70 -10.03 3.49 2.63
CA SER A 70 -11.12 4.05 1.80
C SER A 70 -10.57 4.78 0.56
N CYS A 71 -9.68 4.12 -0.18
CA CYS A 71 -9.17 4.66 -1.43
C CYS A 71 -10.25 4.57 -2.51
N LYS A 72 -10.98 5.66 -2.76
CA LYS A 72 -11.94 5.78 -3.87
C LYS A 72 -11.33 5.48 -5.25
N ALA A 73 -10.01 5.57 -5.38
CA ALA A 73 -9.28 5.31 -6.61
C ALA A 73 -8.88 3.84 -6.81
N LEU A 74 -9.12 2.96 -5.81
CA LEU A 74 -8.81 1.54 -5.97
C LEU A 74 -9.99 0.83 -6.65
N PRO A 75 -9.72 0.08 -7.74
CA PRO A 75 -10.75 -0.71 -8.40
C PRO A 75 -11.25 -1.82 -7.45
N THR A 76 -12.52 -2.21 -7.61
CA THR A 76 -13.14 -3.27 -6.82
C THR A 76 -12.34 -4.56 -6.95
N PHE A 77 -11.79 -5.04 -5.83
CA PHE A 77 -11.07 -6.32 -5.77
C PHE A 77 -12.06 -7.46 -5.60
N PHE A 78 -11.88 -8.53 -6.38
CA PHE A 78 -12.61 -9.79 -6.17
C PHE A 78 -12.01 -10.58 -5.00
N TYR A 79 -12.76 -11.50 -4.44
CA TYR A 79 -12.21 -12.41 -3.42
C TYR A 79 -11.14 -13.32 -4.03
N GLY A 80 -10.07 -13.54 -3.29
CA GLY A 80 -8.95 -14.38 -3.74
C GLY A 80 -7.59 -13.91 -3.26
N LYS A 81 -6.55 -14.59 -3.76
CA LYS A 81 -5.15 -14.29 -3.41
C LYS A 81 -4.57 -13.28 -4.38
N TYR A 82 -3.88 -12.29 -3.83
CA TYR A 82 -3.22 -11.23 -4.57
C TYR A 82 -1.74 -11.18 -4.21
N ARG A 83 -0.95 -10.82 -5.21
CA ARG A 83 0.48 -10.54 -5.06
C ARG A 83 0.76 -9.16 -5.60
N ILE A 84 1.11 -8.26 -4.70
CA ILE A 84 1.38 -6.87 -4.99
C ILE A 84 2.89 -6.68 -5.00
N THR A 85 3.44 -6.34 -6.17
CA THR A 85 4.84 -5.97 -6.31
C THR A 85 4.95 -4.45 -6.33
N LEU A 86 5.51 -3.89 -5.27
CA LEU A 86 5.76 -2.47 -5.10
C LEU A 86 7.21 -2.17 -5.43
N ILE A 87 7.42 -1.30 -6.40
CA ILE A 87 8.75 -0.81 -6.76
C ILE A 87 8.75 0.71 -6.64
N THR A 88 9.62 1.24 -5.78
CA THR A 88 9.80 2.67 -5.63
C THR A 88 11.05 3.10 -6.38
N PHE A 89 10.87 3.96 -7.36
CA PHE A 89 11.94 4.60 -8.10
C PHE A 89 12.11 6.03 -7.60
N ARG A 90 13.35 6.52 -7.58
CA ARG A 90 13.61 7.95 -7.45
C ARG A 90 13.21 8.62 -8.76
N THR A 91 12.38 9.66 -8.68
CA THR A 91 11.81 10.31 -9.88
C THR A 91 12.90 10.93 -10.75
N ASP A 92 13.99 11.43 -10.16
CA ASP A 92 15.05 12.13 -10.89
C ASP A 92 16.07 11.20 -11.55
N THR A 93 16.48 10.12 -10.87
CA THR A 93 17.57 9.23 -11.35
C THR A 93 17.07 7.90 -11.93
N ARG A 94 15.75 7.63 -11.89
CA ARG A 94 15.14 6.31 -12.18
C ARG A 94 15.73 5.14 -11.39
N GLU A 95 16.54 5.40 -10.37
CA GLU A 95 17.14 4.37 -9.53
C GLU A 95 16.06 3.71 -8.65
N THR A 96 16.10 2.38 -8.60
CA THR A 96 15.24 1.61 -7.70
C THR A 96 15.76 1.75 -6.27
N LYS A 97 14.95 2.33 -5.39
CA LYS A 97 15.30 2.48 -3.96
C LYS A 97 14.75 1.35 -3.10
N SER A 98 13.61 0.79 -3.48
CA SER A 98 13.00 -0.32 -2.74
C SER A 98 12.17 -1.19 -3.68
N CYS A 99 12.24 -2.49 -3.44
CA CYS A 99 11.41 -3.51 -4.07
C CYS A 99 10.80 -4.35 -2.95
N SER A 100 9.48 -4.37 -2.89
CA SER A 100 8.75 -5.13 -1.88
C SER A 100 7.65 -5.94 -2.56
N ARG A 101 7.48 -7.18 -2.12
CA ARG A 101 6.44 -8.07 -2.62
C ARG A 101 5.55 -8.47 -1.45
N ILE A 102 4.29 -8.11 -1.57
CA ILE A 102 3.26 -8.32 -0.55
C ILE A 102 2.30 -9.37 -1.08
N TYR A 103 1.99 -10.35 -0.25
CA TYR A 103 0.96 -11.34 -0.53
C TYR A 103 -0.23 -11.03 0.38
N ALA A 104 -1.42 -10.91 -0.21
CA ALA A 104 -2.62 -10.52 0.49
C ALA A 104 -3.80 -11.39 0.04
N ASP A 105 -4.62 -11.82 0.99
CA ASP A 105 -5.84 -12.58 0.71
C ASP A 105 -7.06 -11.69 0.97
N ALA A 106 -7.86 -11.46 -0.07
CA ALA A 106 -9.14 -10.76 0.05
C ALA A 106 -10.22 -11.80 0.40
N VAL A 107 -10.68 -11.75 1.65
CA VAL A 107 -11.73 -12.64 2.17
C VAL A 107 -13.01 -11.85 2.49
N PRO A 108 -14.21 -12.46 2.35
CA PRO A 108 -15.44 -11.81 2.76
C PRO A 108 -15.41 -11.52 4.26
N ARG A 109 -16.01 -10.39 4.66
CA ARG A 109 -16.24 -10.12 6.08
C ARG A 109 -17.19 -11.18 6.60
N THR A 110 -16.67 -12.14 7.36
CA THR A 110 -17.49 -13.07 8.12
C THR A 110 -18.25 -12.22 9.14
N LYS A 111 -19.58 -12.06 8.96
CA LYS A 111 -20.41 -11.62 10.07
C LYS A 111 -20.32 -12.72 11.10
N THR A 112 -19.60 -12.50 12.21
CA THR A 112 -19.77 -13.32 13.40
C THR A 112 -21.27 -13.35 13.67
N ARG A 113 -21.90 -14.52 13.51
CA ARG A 113 -23.26 -14.71 14.00
C ARG A 113 -23.16 -14.51 15.52
N ALA A 114 -23.62 -13.36 15.99
CA ALA A 114 -24.00 -13.21 17.38
C ALA A 114 -25.14 -14.23 17.58
N LEU A 115 -24.79 -15.35 18.22
CA LEU A 115 -25.72 -16.26 18.86
C LEU A 115 -25.91 -15.78 20.29
#